data_AF-A0AAE9PVF4-F1
#
_entry.id   AF-A0AAE9PVF4-F1
#
_cell.length_a   1.000
_cell.length_b   1.000
_cell.length_c   1.000
_cell.angle_alpha   90.00
_cell.angle_beta   90.00
_cell.angle_gamma   90.00
#
_symmetry.space_group_name_H-M   'P 1'
#
loop_
_entity.id
_entity.type
_entity.pdbx_description
1 polymer ?
#
loop_
_entity_poly.entity_id
_entity_poly.type
_entity_poly.pdbx_seq_one_letter_code
_entity_poly.pdbx_strand_id
1 'polypeptide(L)'
;MLSAFLYILLGVFDALAAVILVLKLYMLPVREYRTKILFYAMGIALFSFLMREVIGLPKLDLPLQYLLMVIFFRFGLGVKTHLAAFSAGSGLTAYINLQLFVFLFANFFGVAEPGVINDTSGSSIYVIQLSSIIIAYFISFVMGKYNFGFSFIIQPPHDFLRAENYLSSLNKLLILGALISAATIFITLYMLYSSNTIGLLSISLLTFGLSYFFSERGDYEGARSAIKVHRNGNKKADPDGPTSVEVMEYALGIKITEVSSILMVAVIAWMTGHFLGSLFALVTIMFVRRFSGGAHFSNLTFCVCFTTAICVTIPFVSLNLSTISIINACSILVFLVYAPNHFIYIHKTNNHKYYKTVCVLVCAVNFFIQSHIICLALAIQAFSILPLWKGGERKWIKDWREL
;
A
#
# COMPACT_ATOMS: atom_id res chain seq x y z
N MET A 1 -25.61 -34.39 4.56
CA MET A 1 -24.28 -34.87 5.03
C MET A 1 -23.17 -34.56 4.03
N LEU A 2 -23.31 -34.92 2.74
CA LEU A 2 -22.31 -34.62 1.71
C LEU A 2 -22.05 -33.10 1.51
N SER A 3 -23.11 -32.27 1.56
CA SER A 3 -23.02 -30.81 1.48
C SER A 3 -22.24 -30.19 2.64
N ALA A 4 -22.50 -30.64 3.87
CA ALA A 4 -21.80 -30.17 5.06
C ALA A 4 -20.32 -30.58 5.05
N PHE A 5 -20.01 -31.81 4.63
CA PHE A 5 -18.62 -32.27 4.49
C PHE A 5 -17.86 -31.41 3.46
N LEU A 6 -18.46 -31.18 2.29
CA LEU A 6 -17.85 -30.37 1.23
C LEU A 6 -17.66 -28.91 1.66
N TYR A 7 -18.64 -28.35 2.37
CA TYR A 7 -18.55 -27.00 2.95
C TYR A 7 -17.36 -26.88 3.91
N ILE A 8 -17.25 -27.80 4.87
CA ILE A 8 -16.16 -27.79 5.86
C ILE A 8 -14.81 -27.99 5.17
N LEU A 9 -14.72 -28.94 4.23
CA LEU A 9 -13.48 -29.20 3.49
C LEU A 9 -12.99 -27.97 2.73
N LEU A 10 -13.87 -27.32 1.96
CA LEU A 10 -13.54 -26.07 1.27
C LEU A 10 -13.22 -24.94 2.26
N GLY A 11 -13.94 -24.87 3.38
CA GLY A 11 -13.66 -23.93 4.47
C GLY A 11 -12.26 -24.09 5.06
N VAL A 12 -11.73 -25.31 5.17
CA VAL A 12 -10.35 -25.55 5.62
C VAL A 12 -9.36 -24.97 4.61
N PHE A 13 -9.56 -25.21 3.32
CA PHE A 13 -8.68 -24.66 2.29
C PHE A 13 -8.76 -23.14 2.18
N ASP A 14 -9.94 -22.55 2.39
CA ASP A 14 -10.17 -21.10 2.43
C ASP A 14 -9.44 -20.46 3.62
N ALA A 15 -9.62 -21.01 4.83
CA ALA A 15 -8.94 -20.54 6.02
C ALA A 15 -7.41 -20.68 5.92
N LEU A 16 -6.92 -21.77 5.32
CA LEU A 16 -5.49 -21.96 5.01
C LEU A 16 -5.00 -20.92 4.01
N ALA A 17 -5.74 -20.65 2.94
CA ALA A 17 -5.37 -19.66 1.94
C ALA A 17 -5.26 -18.26 2.55
N ALA A 18 -6.25 -17.86 3.35
CA ALA A 18 -6.28 -16.58 4.05
C ALA A 18 -5.08 -16.42 5.00
N VAL A 19 -4.87 -17.38 5.92
CA VAL A 19 -3.79 -17.28 6.91
C VAL A 19 -2.41 -17.37 6.28
N ILE A 20 -2.22 -18.19 5.25
CA ILE A 20 -0.93 -18.30 4.54
C ILE A 20 -0.64 -17.00 3.79
N LEU A 21 -1.64 -16.40 3.14
CA LEU A 21 -1.49 -15.10 2.47
C LEU A 21 -1.07 -14.03 3.47
N VAL A 22 -1.72 -13.95 4.63
CA VAL A 22 -1.37 -13.00 5.69
C VAL A 22 0.07 -13.21 6.17
N LEU A 23 0.45 -14.46 6.46
CA LEU A 23 1.81 -14.77 6.92
C LEU A 23 2.85 -14.41 5.85
N LYS A 24 2.58 -14.69 4.58
CA LYS A 24 3.49 -14.34 3.48
C LYS A 24 3.57 -12.84 3.23
N LEU A 25 2.47 -12.10 3.42
CA LEU A 25 2.47 -10.64 3.37
C LEU A 25 3.45 -10.00 4.35
N TYR A 26 3.66 -10.62 5.51
CA TYR A 26 4.59 -10.16 6.55
C TYR A 26 5.84 -11.04 6.68
N MET A 27 6.19 -11.80 5.63
CA MET A 27 7.37 -12.68 5.58
C MET A 27 7.50 -13.66 6.77
N LEU A 28 6.38 -14.00 7.42
CA LEU A 28 6.35 -14.89 8.58
C LEU A 28 6.47 -16.37 8.16
N PRO A 29 7.10 -17.22 8.99
CA PRO A 29 7.43 -18.59 8.62
C PRO A 29 6.20 -19.51 8.63
N VAL A 30 5.70 -19.88 7.44
CA VAL A 30 4.59 -20.84 7.32
C VAL A 30 5.02 -22.26 7.67
N ARG A 31 6.22 -22.69 7.24
CA ARG A 31 6.66 -24.08 7.37
C ARG A 31 6.90 -24.51 8.82
N GLU A 32 7.43 -23.60 9.63
CA GLU A 32 7.71 -23.82 11.05
C GLU A 32 6.43 -24.07 11.86
N TYR A 33 5.36 -23.34 11.54
CA TYR A 33 4.09 -23.41 12.25
C TYR A 33 3.00 -24.23 11.52
N ARG A 34 3.36 -25.02 10.50
CA ARG A 34 2.41 -25.74 9.62
C ARG A 34 1.31 -26.50 10.37
N THR A 35 1.67 -27.18 11.46
CA THR A 35 0.73 -27.99 12.25
C THR A 35 -0.25 -27.08 13.02
N LYS A 36 0.27 -26.00 13.64
CA LYS A 36 -0.57 -25.03 14.34
C LYS A 36 -1.52 -24.30 13.38
N ILE A 37 -1.03 -23.96 12.19
CA ILE A 37 -1.80 -23.34 11.11
C ILE A 37 -2.91 -24.28 10.63
N LEU A 38 -2.61 -25.57 10.45
CA LEU A 38 -3.61 -26.57 10.06
C LEU A 38 -4.71 -26.72 11.11
N PHE A 39 -4.35 -26.81 12.40
CA PHE A 39 -5.35 -26.86 13.47
C PHE A 39 -6.19 -25.59 13.54
N TYR A 40 -5.58 -24.42 13.38
CA TYR A 40 -6.30 -23.15 13.28
C TYR A 40 -7.30 -23.17 12.12
N ALA A 41 -6.87 -23.57 10.92
CA ALA A 41 -7.75 -23.60 9.75
C ALA A 41 -8.93 -24.58 9.90
N MET A 42 -8.68 -25.76 10.49
CA MET A 42 -9.76 -26.69 10.84
C MET A 42 -10.74 -26.07 11.85
N GLY A 43 -10.23 -25.38 12.87
CA GLY A 43 -11.05 -24.67 13.86
C GLY A 43 -11.89 -23.56 13.22
N ILE A 44 -11.31 -22.76 12.33
CA ILE A 44 -12.02 -21.69 11.61
C ILE A 44 -13.11 -22.25 10.69
N ALA A 45 -12.82 -23.32 9.94
CA ALA A 45 -13.81 -23.94 9.06
C ALA A 45 -15.02 -24.48 9.84
N LEU A 46 -14.78 -25.13 10.98
CA LEU A 46 -15.84 -25.61 11.87
C LEU A 46 -16.61 -24.45 12.52
N PHE A 47 -15.90 -23.41 12.96
CA PHE A 47 -16.50 -22.20 13.53
C PHE A 47 -17.40 -21.50 12.50
N SER A 48 -16.95 -21.36 11.25
CA SER A 48 -17.72 -20.73 10.19
C SER A 48 -18.97 -21.53 9.84
N PHE A 49 -18.85 -22.86 9.75
CA PHE A 49 -20.01 -23.75 9.57
C PHE A 49 -21.02 -23.60 10.72
N LEU A 50 -20.55 -23.57 11.97
CA LEU A 50 -21.40 -23.35 13.13
C LEU A 50 -22.14 -22.00 13.05
N MET A 51 -21.43 -20.92 12.74
CA MET A 51 -22.00 -19.58 12.66
C MET A 51 -23.04 -19.45 11.53
N ARG A 52 -22.77 -20.03 10.37
CA ARG A 52 -23.60 -19.84 9.16
C ARG A 52 -24.76 -20.81 9.07
N GLU A 53 -24.55 -22.09 9.37
CA GLU A 53 -25.53 -23.16 9.14
C GLU A 53 -26.28 -23.58 10.42
N VAL A 54 -25.63 -23.52 11.60
CA VAL A 54 -26.23 -24.01 12.85
C VAL A 54 -26.85 -22.87 13.67
N ILE A 55 -26.09 -21.81 13.92
CA ILE A 55 -26.52 -20.64 14.71
C ILE A 55 -27.35 -19.66 13.85
N GLY A 56 -27.12 -19.64 12.54
CA GLY A 56 -27.84 -18.74 11.61
C GLY A 56 -27.43 -17.27 11.77
N LEU A 57 -26.20 -16.99 12.21
CA LEU A 57 -25.62 -15.65 12.33
C LEU A 57 -24.41 -15.46 11.40
N PRO A 58 -24.56 -15.62 10.06
CA PRO A 58 -23.47 -15.48 9.10
C PRO A 58 -22.78 -14.11 9.15
N LYS A 59 -23.49 -13.09 9.64
CA LYS A 59 -23.02 -11.71 9.77
C LYS A 59 -21.78 -11.59 10.66
N LEU A 60 -21.81 -12.26 11.81
CA LEU A 60 -20.74 -12.16 12.82
C LEU A 60 -19.55 -13.06 12.52
N ASP A 61 -19.66 -13.94 11.52
CA ASP A 61 -18.62 -14.90 11.17
C ASP A 61 -17.30 -14.20 10.86
N LEU A 62 -17.27 -13.28 9.90
CA LEU A 62 -16.03 -12.61 9.47
C LEU A 62 -15.38 -11.75 10.59
N PRO A 63 -16.10 -10.89 11.34
CA PRO A 63 -15.50 -10.17 12.46
C PRO A 63 -14.96 -11.08 13.56
N LEU A 64 -15.64 -12.19 13.86
CA LEU A 64 -15.16 -13.15 14.86
C LEU A 64 -13.95 -13.93 14.34
N GLN A 65 -13.92 -14.30 13.06
CA GLN A 65 -12.74 -14.91 12.43
C GLN A 65 -11.51 -13.99 12.49
N TYR A 66 -11.69 -12.67 12.29
CA TYR A 66 -10.62 -11.70 12.50
C TYR A 66 -10.08 -11.77 13.93
N LEU A 67 -10.95 -11.70 14.95
CA LEU A 67 -10.53 -11.80 16.36
C LEU A 67 -9.83 -13.13 16.66
N LEU A 68 -10.35 -14.25 16.13
CA LEU A 68 -9.73 -15.57 16.26
C LEU A 68 -8.35 -15.62 15.59
N MET A 69 -8.16 -14.95 14.44
CA MET A 69 -6.85 -14.83 13.81
C MET A 69 -5.88 -14.03 14.66
N VAL A 70 -6.32 -12.92 15.27
CA VAL A 70 -5.49 -12.14 16.21
C VAL A 70 -5.07 -12.98 17.40
N ILE A 71 -6.00 -13.74 18.00
CA ILE A 71 -5.74 -14.67 19.11
C ILE A 71 -4.74 -15.74 18.66
N PHE A 72 -4.92 -16.33 17.48
CA PHE A 72 -4.00 -17.32 16.93
C PHE A 72 -2.59 -16.75 16.69
N PHE A 73 -2.46 -15.55 16.14
CA PHE A 73 -1.15 -14.92 15.95
C PHE A 73 -0.50 -14.59 17.30
N ARG A 74 -1.28 -14.14 18.27
CA ARG A 74 -0.80 -13.84 19.61
C ARG A 74 -0.30 -15.08 20.36
N PHE A 75 -1.14 -16.11 20.49
CA PHE A 75 -0.86 -17.26 21.36
C PHE A 75 -0.34 -18.48 20.60
N GLY A 76 -0.80 -18.70 19.37
CA GLY A 76 -0.35 -19.79 18.51
C GLY A 76 1.07 -19.57 17.98
N LEU A 77 1.33 -18.37 17.45
CA LEU A 77 2.64 -18.01 16.89
C LEU A 77 3.55 -17.32 17.91
N GLY A 78 2.99 -16.55 18.85
CA GLY A 78 3.79 -15.79 19.82
C GLY A 78 4.13 -14.37 19.32
N VAL A 79 3.24 -13.73 18.57
CA VAL A 79 3.40 -12.36 18.07
C VAL A 79 2.83 -11.35 19.08
N LYS A 80 3.47 -10.19 19.27
CA LYS A 80 2.93 -9.11 20.13
C LYS A 80 1.55 -8.65 19.64
N THR A 81 0.66 -8.28 20.57
CA THR A 81 -0.78 -8.13 20.27
C THR A 81 -1.09 -7.08 19.20
N HIS A 82 -0.44 -5.91 19.26
CA HIS A 82 -0.63 -4.85 18.26
C HIS A 82 -0.14 -5.27 16.86
N LEU A 83 0.97 -6.00 16.77
CA LEU A 83 1.48 -6.56 15.51
C LEU A 83 0.58 -7.68 14.99
N ALA A 84 0.08 -8.54 15.89
CA ALA A 84 -0.88 -9.59 15.56
C ALA A 84 -2.19 -8.99 15.02
N ALA A 85 -2.74 -7.98 15.68
CA ALA A 85 -3.95 -7.29 15.25
C ALA A 85 -3.75 -6.57 13.90
N PHE A 86 -2.64 -5.84 13.76
CA PHE A 86 -2.31 -5.13 12.53
C PHE A 86 -2.12 -6.08 11.35
N SER A 87 -1.27 -7.11 11.49
CA SER A 87 -0.99 -8.07 10.42
C SER A 87 -2.22 -8.91 10.05
N ALA A 88 -3.00 -9.34 11.04
CA ALA A 88 -4.26 -10.04 10.80
C ALA A 88 -5.26 -9.16 10.04
N GLY A 89 -5.43 -7.89 10.45
CA GLY A 89 -6.44 -7.00 9.87
C GLY A 89 -6.10 -6.58 8.44
N SER A 90 -4.85 -6.21 8.21
CA SER A 90 -4.31 -5.86 6.88
C SER A 90 -4.29 -7.05 5.92
N GLY A 91 -3.85 -8.22 6.37
CA GLY A 91 -3.83 -9.42 5.56
C GLY A 91 -5.24 -9.93 5.24
N LEU A 92 -6.18 -9.85 6.18
CA LEU A 92 -7.57 -10.23 5.94
C LEU A 92 -8.27 -9.25 4.99
N THR A 93 -8.02 -7.94 5.11
CA THR A 93 -8.52 -6.96 4.13
C THR A 93 -7.92 -7.20 2.73
N ALA A 94 -6.66 -7.64 2.63
CA ALA A 94 -6.09 -8.09 1.36
C ALA A 94 -6.87 -9.28 0.77
N TYR A 95 -7.19 -10.28 1.60
CA TYR A 95 -7.94 -11.45 1.18
C TYR A 95 -9.38 -11.11 0.76
N ILE A 96 -10.04 -10.22 1.50
CA ILE A 96 -11.38 -9.70 1.16
C ILE A 96 -11.33 -9.00 -0.20
N ASN A 97 -10.34 -8.12 -0.44
CA ASN A 97 -10.17 -7.47 -1.74
C ASN A 97 -10.02 -8.49 -2.88
N LEU A 98 -9.21 -9.54 -2.67
CA LEU A 98 -9.04 -10.63 -3.64
C LEU A 98 -10.37 -11.31 -3.95
N GLN A 99 -11.14 -11.70 -2.93
CA GLN A 99 -12.44 -12.33 -3.10
C GLN A 99 -13.43 -11.42 -3.85
N LEU A 100 -13.44 -10.12 -3.55
CA LEU A 100 -14.29 -9.14 -4.24
C LEU A 100 -13.90 -8.95 -5.70
N PHE A 101 -12.60 -8.92 -6.02
CA PHE A 101 -12.16 -8.87 -7.42
C PHE A 101 -12.59 -10.12 -8.18
N VAL A 102 -12.46 -11.30 -7.58
CA VAL A 102 -12.93 -12.56 -8.17
C VAL A 102 -14.45 -12.53 -8.37
N PHE A 103 -15.21 -12.03 -7.40
CA PHE A 103 -16.65 -11.86 -7.53
C PHE A 103 -17.03 -10.92 -8.68
N LEU A 104 -16.40 -9.73 -8.76
CA LEU A 104 -16.68 -8.76 -9.83
C LEU A 104 -16.31 -9.32 -11.21
N PHE A 105 -15.21 -10.07 -11.29
CA PHE A 105 -14.82 -10.77 -12.51
C PHE A 105 -15.85 -11.84 -12.89
N ALA A 106 -16.28 -12.67 -11.94
CA ALA A 106 -17.33 -13.67 -12.17
C ALA A 106 -18.67 -13.04 -12.59
N ASN A 107 -19.03 -11.90 -12.00
CA ASN A 107 -20.22 -11.14 -12.36
C ASN A 107 -20.12 -10.58 -13.79
N PHE A 108 -18.95 -10.07 -14.18
CA PHE A 108 -18.71 -9.56 -15.54
C PHE A 108 -18.92 -10.63 -16.62
N PHE A 109 -18.55 -11.89 -16.36
CA PHE A 109 -18.78 -13.02 -17.26
C PHE A 109 -20.16 -13.68 -17.12
N GLY A 110 -21.05 -13.13 -16.28
CA GLY A 110 -22.40 -13.70 -16.06
C GLY A 110 -22.40 -15.01 -15.26
N VAL A 111 -21.31 -15.35 -14.58
CA VAL A 111 -21.19 -16.58 -13.76
C VAL A 111 -21.78 -16.38 -12.36
N ALA A 112 -21.80 -15.15 -11.86
CA ALA A 112 -22.33 -14.79 -10.54
C ALA A 112 -23.31 -13.62 -10.65
N GLU A 113 -24.56 -13.83 -10.22
CA GLU A 113 -25.53 -12.75 -10.09
C GLU A 113 -25.27 -11.90 -8.83
N PRO A 114 -25.69 -10.63 -8.79
CA PRO A 114 -25.49 -9.77 -7.62
C PRO A 114 -26.08 -10.34 -6.31
N GLY A 115 -27.14 -11.15 -6.39
CA GLY A 115 -27.78 -11.79 -5.23
C GLY A 115 -26.95 -12.87 -4.55
N VAL A 116 -25.96 -13.45 -5.26
CA VAL A 116 -25.12 -14.57 -4.80
C VAL A 116 -24.33 -14.23 -3.53
N ILE A 117 -24.11 -12.93 -3.25
CA ILE A 117 -23.41 -12.47 -2.05
C ILE A 117 -24.15 -12.84 -0.75
N ASN A 118 -25.47 -12.95 -0.80
CA ASN A 118 -26.29 -13.27 0.38
C ASN A 118 -26.56 -14.77 0.53
N ASP A 119 -26.26 -15.56 -0.50
CA ASP A 119 -26.44 -17.00 -0.49
C ASP A 119 -25.28 -17.68 0.29
N THR A 120 -25.58 -18.75 1.02
CA THR A 120 -24.56 -19.53 1.76
C THR A 120 -24.09 -20.77 1.02
N SER A 121 -24.83 -21.20 -0.01
CA SER A 121 -24.52 -22.38 -0.81
C SER A 121 -25.01 -22.20 -2.25
N GLY A 122 -24.29 -22.76 -3.22
CA GLY A 122 -24.61 -22.63 -4.63
C GLY A 122 -23.38 -22.84 -5.52
N SER A 123 -23.60 -23.23 -6.77
CA SER A 123 -22.53 -23.45 -7.75
C SER A 123 -21.67 -22.19 -7.95
N SER A 124 -22.29 -21.02 -8.09
CA SER A 124 -21.58 -19.75 -8.26
C SER A 124 -20.69 -19.39 -7.06
N ILE A 125 -21.14 -19.68 -5.83
CA ILE A 125 -20.33 -19.46 -4.61
C ILE A 125 -19.11 -20.36 -4.60
N TYR A 126 -19.28 -21.65 -4.91
CA TYR A 126 -18.17 -22.58 -4.96
C TYR A 126 -17.13 -22.19 -6.02
N VAL A 127 -17.57 -21.66 -7.17
CA VAL A 127 -16.66 -21.14 -8.20
C VAL A 127 -15.86 -19.94 -7.70
N ILE A 128 -16.51 -18.96 -7.05
CA ILE A 128 -15.83 -17.78 -6.49
C ILE A 128 -14.84 -18.21 -5.39
N GLN A 129 -15.27 -19.09 -4.48
CA GLN A 129 -14.45 -19.58 -3.38
C GLN A 129 -13.22 -20.34 -3.89
N LEU A 130 -13.42 -21.31 -4.78
CA LEU A 130 -12.32 -22.12 -5.33
C LEU A 130 -11.32 -21.24 -6.11
N SER A 131 -11.82 -20.31 -6.92
CA SER A 131 -10.98 -19.36 -7.65
C SER A 131 -10.15 -18.49 -6.70
N SER A 132 -10.79 -17.98 -5.64
CA SER A 132 -10.11 -17.17 -4.63
C SER A 132 -9.01 -17.95 -3.89
N ILE A 133 -9.30 -19.19 -3.50
CA ILE A 133 -8.33 -20.10 -2.87
C ILE A 133 -7.11 -20.33 -3.76
N ILE A 134 -7.34 -20.67 -5.03
CA ILE A 134 -6.26 -20.95 -6.00
C ILE A 134 -5.38 -19.70 -6.19
N ILE A 135 -6.00 -18.54 -6.41
CA ILE A 135 -5.28 -17.27 -6.62
C ILE A 135 -4.48 -16.90 -5.36
N ALA A 136 -5.07 -17.03 -4.18
CA ALA A 136 -4.39 -16.72 -2.93
C ALA A 136 -3.19 -17.64 -2.65
N TYR A 137 -3.29 -18.94 -2.93
CA TYR A 137 -2.14 -19.83 -2.86
C TYR A 137 -1.06 -19.49 -3.88
N PHE A 138 -1.46 -19.14 -5.11
CA PHE A 138 -0.52 -18.74 -6.15
C PHE A 138 0.24 -17.46 -5.75
N ILE A 139 -0.46 -16.43 -5.28
CA ILE A 139 0.14 -15.19 -4.77
C ILE A 139 1.08 -15.52 -3.61
N SER A 140 0.63 -16.32 -2.64
CA SER A 140 1.45 -16.72 -1.48
C SER A 140 2.71 -17.49 -1.87
N PHE A 141 2.62 -18.34 -2.90
CA PHE A 141 3.76 -19.07 -3.46
C PHE A 141 4.76 -18.12 -4.11
N VAL A 142 4.29 -17.19 -4.95
CA VAL A 142 5.14 -16.17 -5.59
C VAL A 142 5.82 -15.30 -4.54
N MET A 143 5.08 -14.83 -3.55
CA MET A 143 5.60 -14.04 -2.43
C MET A 143 6.69 -14.81 -1.66
N GLY A 144 6.43 -16.09 -1.35
CA GLY A 144 7.39 -16.94 -0.67
C GLY A 144 8.63 -17.27 -1.49
N LYS A 145 8.54 -17.33 -2.83
CA LYS A 145 9.67 -17.63 -3.71
C LYS A 145 10.60 -16.43 -3.90
N TYR A 146 10.04 -15.23 -4.01
CA TYR A 146 10.80 -14.00 -4.25
C TYR A 146 11.04 -13.15 -3.00
N ASN A 147 10.61 -13.63 -1.82
CA ASN A 147 10.63 -12.88 -0.56
C ASN A 147 9.93 -11.51 -0.70
N PHE A 148 8.82 -11.48 -1.44
CA PHE A 148 7.97 -10.29 -1.48
C PHE A 148 7.08 -10.26 -0.25
N GLY A 149 7.12 -9.15 0.48
CA GLY A 149 6.38 -8.93 1.72
C GLY A 149 7.10 -7.91 2.60
N PHE A 150 6.55 -7.67 3.78
CA PHE A 150 7.09 -6.74 4.76
C PHE A 150 7.87 -7.48 5.85
N SER A 151 9.06 -7.00 6.17
CA SER A 151 10.02 -7.68 7.07
C SER A 151 10.11 -7.10 8.48
N PHE A 152 9.51 -5.92 8.72
CA PHE A 152 9.61 -5.21 10.00
C PHE A 152 8.99 -5.96 11.18
N ILE A 153 8.07 -6.89 10.91
CA ILE A 153 7.58 -7.81 11.93
C ILE A 153 8.63 -8.92 12.09
N ILE A 154 9.39 -8.83 13.18
CA ILE A 154 10.42 -9.82 13.53
C ILE A 154 9.78 -11.21 13.60
N GLN A 155 10.49 -12.24 13.15
CA GLN A 155 10.04 -13.62 13.22
C GLN A 155 9.65 -14.01 14.66
N PRO A 156 8.45 -14.57 14.89
CA PRO A 156 8.06 -15.10 16.19
C PRO A 156 8.87 -16.35 16.57
N PRO A 157 8.90 -16.76 17.86
CA PRO A 157 8.20 -16.13 18.99
C PRO A 157 8.86 -14.83 19.44
N HIS A 158 8.05 -13.82 19.75
CA HIS A 158 8.55 -12.55 20.29
C HIS A 158 8.92 -12.68 21.75
N ASP A 159 9.94 -11.94 22.18
CA ASP A 159 10.26 -11.80 23.59
C ASP A 159 9.21 -10.94 24.31
N PHE A 160 8.53 -11.54 25.28
CA PHE A 160 7.52 -10.91 26.12
C PHE A 160 8.06 -10.37 27.44
N LEU A 161 9.31 -10.70 27.81
CA LEU A 161 9.97 -10.13 28.98
C LEU A 161 10.38 -8.68 28.71
N ARG A 162 10.74 -8.38 27.46
CA ARG A 162 11.07 -7.02 27.03
C ARG A 162 9.80 -6.19 26.80
N ALA A 163 9.60 -5.19 27.64
CA ALA A 163 8.52 -4.22 27.49
C ALA A 163 8.56 -3.53 26.12
N GLU A 164 7.40 -3.46 25.47
CA GLU A 164 7.22 -2.80 24.18
C GLU A 164 6.80 -1.34 24.39
N ASN A 165 7.42 -0.40 23.67
CA ASN A 165 7.01 1.00 23.73
C ASN A 165 5.85 1.25 22.74
N TYR A 166 4.62 1.07 23.19
CA TYR A 166 3.41 1.32 22.39
C TYR A 166 3.22 2.79 22.00
N LEU A 167 3.92 3.73 22.65
CA LEU A 167 3.84 5.15 22.35
C LEU A 167 4.80 5.60 21.24
N SER A 168 5.63 4.69 20.71
CA SER A 168 6.49 4.98 19.55
C SER A 168 5.66 5.40 18.35
N SER A 169 6.24 6.21 17.46
CA SER A 169 5.55 6.69 16.25
C SER A 169 5.04 5.55 15.38
N LEU A 170 5.83 4.49 15.21
CA LEU A 170 5.44 3.32 14.44
C LEU A 170 4.33 2.54 15.14
N ASN A 171 4.48 2.20 16.42
CA ASN A 171 3.48 1.38 17.11
C ASN A 171 2.12 2.08 17.19
N LYS A 172 2.10 3.42 17.34
CA LYS A 172 0.86 4.22 17.22
C LYS A 172 0.19 4.06 15.85
N LEU A 173 0.97 4.08 14.77
CA LEU A 173 0.45 3.88 13.41
C LEU A 173 -0.06 2.46 13.19
N LEU A 174 0.64 1.45 13.72
CA LEU A 174 0.21 0.04 13.61
C LEU A 174 -1.06 -0.21 14.42
N ILE A 175 -1.19 0.36 15.63
CA ILE A 175 -2.43 0.30 16.42
C ILE A 175 -3.57 1.00 15.67
N LEU A 176 -3.33 2.20 15.13
CA LEU A 176 -4.32 2.92 14.33
C LEU A 176 -4.75 2.09 13.11
N GLY A 177 -3.79 1.51 12.38
CA GLY A 177 -4.06 0.64 11.23
C GLY A 177 -4.86 -0.61 11.60
N ALA A 178 -4.57 -1.21 12.76
CA ALA A 178 -5.34 -2.34 13.27
C ALA A 178 -6.79 -1.94 13.63
N LEU A 179 -6.99 -0.77 14.23
CA LEU A 179 -8.32 -0.24 14.54
C LEU A 179 -9.11 0.10 13.27
N ILE A 180 -8.47 0.73 12.27
CA ILE A 180 -9.09 1.00 10.96
C ILE A 180 -9.47 -0.32 10.28
N SER A 181 -8.56 -1.30 10.26
CA SER A 181 -8.81 -2.62 9.67
C SER A 181 -9.98 -3.33 10.34
N ALA A 182 -10.01 -3.34 11.68
CA ALA A 182 -11.13 -3.88 12.44
C ALA A 182 -12.43 -3.16 12.06
N ALA A 183 -12.46 -1.83 12.16
CA ALA A 183 -13.64 -1.04 11.81
C ALA A 183 -14.13 -1.33 10.38
N THR A 184 -13.23 -1.44 9.41
CA THR A 184 -13.57 -1.83 8.04
C THR A 184 -14.20 -3.21 7.98
N ILE A 185 -13.62 -4.23 8.62
CA ILE A 185 -14.17 -5.58 8.65
C ILE A 185 -15.58 -5.60 9.29
N PHE A 186 -15.79 -4.81 10.34
CA PHE A 186 -17.12 -4.64 10.95
C PHE A 186 -18.10 -3.86 10.06
N ILE A 187 -17.64 -2.86 9.29
CA ILE A 187 -18.47 -2.11 8.33
C ILE A 187 -18.80 -2.98 7.10
N THR A 188 -17.88 -3.83 6.65
CA THR A 188 -18.09 -4.80 5.56
C THR A 188 -19.34 -5.64 5.83
N LEU A 189 -19.60 -6.03 7.08
CA LEU A 189 -20.83 -6.69 7.50
C LEU A 189 -22.08 -5.88 7.14
N TYR A 190 -22.11 -4.58 7.44
CA TYR A 190 -23.25 -3.70 7.14
C TYR A 190 -23.42 -3.47 5.63
N MET A 191 -22.33 -3.22 4.91
CA MET A 191 -22.37 -2.93 3.47
C MET A 191 -22.68 -4.15 2.61
N LEU A 192 -22.42 -5.36 3.11
CA LEU A 192 -22.85 -6.59 2.45
C LEU A 192 -24.38 -6.63 2.29
N TYR A 193 -25.12 -6.14 3.30
CA TYR A 193 -26.59 -6.07 3.27
C TYR A 193 -27.15 -5.03 2.32
N SER A 194 -26.44 -3.92 2.10
CA SER A 194 -26.86 -2.91 1.12
C SER A 194 -26.53 -3.33 -0.32
N SER A 195 -25.93 -4.50 -0.53
CA SER A 195 -25.47 -5.00 -1.84
C SER A 195 -24.57 -4.01 -2.59
N ASN A 196 -23.90 -3.11 -1.86
CA ASN A 196 -23.03 -2.09 -2.42
C ASN A 196 -21.60 -2.63 -2.53
N THR A 197 -21.40 -3.58 -3.46
CA THR A 197 -20.12 -4.25 -3.69
C THR A 197 -19.01 -3.27 -4.06
N ILE A 198 -19.35 -2.21 -4.82
CA ILE A 198 -18.39 -1.18 -5.22
C ILE A 198 -17.93 -0.37 -4.00
N GLY A 199 -18.86 0.05 -3.13
CA GLY A 199 -18.53 0.76 -1.89
C GLY A 199 -17.70 -0.11 -0.94
N LEU A 200 -18.03 -1.40 -0.83
CA LEU A 200 -17.31 -2.36 -0.01
C LEU A 200 -15.87 -2.57 -0.51
N LEU A 201 -15.68 -2.78 -1.82
CA LEU A 201 -14.35 -2.84 -2.44
C LEU A 201 -13.58 -1.55 -2.22
N SER A 202 -14.23 -0.39 -2.35
CA SER A 202 -13.60 0.92 -2.19
C SER A 202 -13.03 1.13 -0.78
N ILE A 203 -13.82 0.87 0.26
CA ILE A 203 -13.36 1.01 1.65
C ILE A 203 -12.29 -0.04 1.97
N SER A 204 -12.47 -1.28 1.51
CA SER A 204 -11.49 -2.35 1.74
C SER A 204 -10.15 -2.08 1.05
N LEU A 205 -10.16 -1.53 -0.17
CA LEU A 205 -8.94 -1.09 -0.87
C LEU A 205 -8.27 0.09 -0.15
N LEU A 206 -9.04 1.03 0.38
CA LEU A 206 -8.50 2.17 1.14
C LEU A 206 -7.81 1.72 2.40
N THR A 207 -8.46 0.85 3.16
CA THR A 207 -7.91 0.28 4.38
C THR A 207 -6.67 -0.56 4.11
N PHE A 208 -6.68 -1.38 3.06
CA PHE A 208 -5.50 -2.13 2.65
C PHE A 208 -4.36 -1.21 2.18
N GLY A 209 -4.65 -0.16 1.40
CA GLY A 209 -3.67 0.82 0.94
C GLY A 209 -3.02 1.59 2.11
N LEU A 210 -3.81 2.01 3.10
CA LEU A 210 -3.29 2.62 4.33
C LEU A 210 -2.43 1.64 5.13
N SER A 211 -2.85 0.38 5.23
CA SER A 211 -2.07 -0.67 5.91
C SER A 211 -0.77 -0.99 5.19
N TYR A 212 -0.78 -1.01 3.86
CA TYR A 212 0.41 -1.13 3.03
C TYR A 212 1.36 0.03 3.32
N PHE A 213 0.85 1.27 3.31
CA PHE A 213 1.63 2.47 3.62
C PHE A 213 2.29 2.39 5.01
N PHE A 214 1.55 1.94 6.03
CA PHE A 214 2.10 1.76 7.38
C PHE A 214 3.13 0.62 7.46
N SER A 215 2.92 -0.45 6.69
CA SER A 215 3.85 -1.58 6.62
C SER A 215 5.17 -1.19 5.96
N GLU A 216 5.11 -0.42 4.86
CA GLU A 216 6.28 0.10 4.16
C GLU A 216 7.08 1.07 5.05
N ARG A 217 6.38 1.90 5.83
CA ARG A 217 7.02 2.73 6.86
C ARG A 217 7.67 1.88 7.96
N GLY A 218 7.07 0.75 8.34
CA GLY A 218 7.66 -0.20 9.28
C GLY A 218 9.00 -0.72 8.77
N ASP A 219 9.07 -1.17 7.50
CA ASP A 219 10.31 -1.64 6.88
C ASP A 219 11.36 -0.54 6.79
N TYR A 220 10.95 0.68 6.47
CA TYR A 220 11.84 1.83 6.49
C TYR A 220 12.46 2.07 7.87
N GLU A 221 11.65 2.07 8.94
CA GLU A 221 12.14 2.26 10.31
C GLU A 221 13.02 1.09 10.76
N GLY A 222 12.72 -0.13 10.33
CA GLY A 222 13.55 -1.33 10.52
C GLY A 222 14.92 -1.18 9.85
N ALA A 223 14.96 -0.90 8.55
CA ALA A 223 16.19 -0.68 7.78
C ALA A 223 17.02 0.47 8.37
N ARG A 224 16.36 1.56 8.75
CA ARG A 224 16.96 2.70 9.45
C ARG A 224 17.67 2.27 10.73
N SER A 225 17.01 1.48 11.58
CA SER A 225 17.59 1.02 12.84
C SER A 225 18.83 0.15 12.61
N ALA A 226 18.81 -0.73 11.60
CA ALA A 226 19.93 -1.58 11.23
C ALA A 226 21.13 -0.77 10.71
N ILE A 227 20.89 0.20 9.82
CA ILE A 227 21.91 1.11 9.30
C ILE A 227 22.56 1.92 10.44
N LYS A 228 21.76 2.41 11.40
CA LYS A 228 22.25 3.14 12.57
C LYS A 228 23.16 2.28 13.45
N VAL A 229 22.78 1.03 13.70
CA VAL A 229 23.62 0.08 14.46
C VAL A 229 24.93 -0.22 13.72
N HIS A 230 24.86 -0.52 12.42
CA HIS A 230 26.04 -0.78 11.60
C HIS A 230 27.00 0.42 11.57
N ARG A 231 26.49 1.64 11.36
CA ARG A 231 27.34 2.84 11.39
C ARG A 231 27.89 3.13 12.77
N ASN A 232 27.14 2.92 13.86
CA ASN A 232 27.70 3.11 15.20
C ASN A 232 28.87 2.14 15.49
N GLY A 233 28.85 0.95 14.88
CA GLY A 233 30.00 0.05 14.82
C GLY A 233 31.15 0.67 14.02
N ASN A 234 30.89 1.11 12.78
CA ASN A 234 31.93 1.65 11.89
C ASN A 234 32.47 3.01 12.33
N LYS A 235 31.71 3.88 12.99
CA LYS A 235 32.21 5.15 13.55
C LYS A 235 33.27 4.95 14.64
N LYS A 236 33.32 3.78 15.26
CA LYS A 236 34.44 3.40 16.14
C LYS A 236 35.71 3.07 15.35
N ALA A 237 35.58 2.71 14.07
CA ALA A 237 36.68 2.30 13.19
C ALA A 237 37.10 3.41 12.19
N ASP A 238 36.17 4.25 11.73
CA ASP A 238 36.34 5.37 10.82
C ASP A 238 35.37 6.51 11.21
N PRO A 239 35.82 7.47 12.04
CA PRO A 239 35.01 8.60 12.50
C PRO A 239 34.59 9.56 11.37
N ASP A 240 35.38 9.65 10.30
CA ASP A 240 35.31 10.69 9.26
C ASP A 240 34.68 10.20 7.95
N GLY A 241 34.10 8.99 7.94
CA GLY A 241 33.46 8.40 6.76
C GLY A 241 32.41 9.31 6.10
N PRO A 242 32.38 9.39 4.75
CA PRO A 242 31.79 10.51 3.99
C PRO A 242 30.26 10.57 3.92
N THR A 243 29.53 9.57 4.42
CA THR A 243 28.07 9.50 4.30
C THR A 243 27.37 9.49 5.65
N SER A 244 26.47 10.46 5.89
CA SER A 244 25.63 10.47 7.08
C SER A 244 24.50 9.43 6.95
N VAL A 245 24.23 8.68 8.04
CA VAL A 245 23.06 7.80 8.20
C VAL A 245 21.78 8.49 7.71
N GLU A 246 21.66 9.78 8.00
CA GLU A 246 20.51 10.61 7.68
C GLU A 246 20.31 10.82 6.17
N VAL A 247 21.39 10.87 5.37
CA VAL A 247 21.29 10.98 3.90
C VAL A 247 20.84 9.66 3.28
N MET A 248 21.36 8.52 3.77
CA MET A 248 20.93 7.19 3.31
C MET A 248 19.47 6.92 3.70
N GLU A 249 19.09 7.29 4.93
CA GLU A 249 17.70 7.28 5.39
C GLU A 249 16.82 8.08 4.43
N TYR A 250 17.15 9.34 4.16
CA TYR A 250 16.35 10.17 3.28
C TYR A 250 16.21 9.59 1.86
N ALA A 251 17.31 9.10 1.28
CA ALA A 251 17.30 8.51 -0.06
C ALA A 251 16.45 7.23 -0.16
N LEU A 252 16.51 6.35 0.85
CA LEU A 252 15.67 5.15 0.92
C LEU A 252 14.19 5.53 1.06
N GLY A 253 13.90 6.50 1.91
CA GLY A 253 12.53 6.96 2.14
C GLY A 253 11.87 7.53 0.88
N ILE A 254 12.62 8.19 -0.01
CA ILE A 254 12.08 8.73 -1.28
C ILE A 254 11.58 7.61 -2.19
N LYS A 255 12.34 6.52 -2.34
CA LYS A 255 11.91 5.37 -3.16
C LYS A 255 10.62 4.75 -2.63
N ILE A 256 10.51 4.65 -1.31
CA ILE A 256 9.33 4.15 -0.61
C ILE A 256 8.11 5.06 -0.86
N THR A 257 8.29 6.38 -0.78
CA THR A 257 7.18 7.31 -1.04
C THR A 257 6.61 7.21 -2.44
N GLU A 258 7.40 6.79 -3.43
CA GLU A 258 6.96 6.65 -4.81
C GLU A 258 5.89 5.54 -4.94
N VAL A 259 6.16 4.36 -4.39
CA VAL A 259 5.22 3.22 -4.39
C VAL A 259 3.99 3.54 -3.56
N SER A 260 4.20 4.11 -2.36
CA SER A 260 3.13 4.62 -1.50
C SER A 260 2.17 5.57 -2.22
N SER A 261 2.71 6.55 -2.97
CA SER A 261 1.88 7.52 -3.72
C SER A 261 1.07 6.87 -4.85
N ILE A 262 1.62 5.89 -5.56
CA ILE A 262 0.88 5.16 -6.61
C ILE A 262 -0.34 4.47 -6.01
N LEU A 263 -0.16 3.72 -4.92
CA LEU A 263 -1.24 3.00 -4.28
C LEU A 263 -2.32 3.95 -3.73
N MET A 264 -1.92 5.00 -3.02
CA MET A 264 -2.85 5.97 -2.45
C MET A 264 -3.65 6.72 -3.53
N VAL A 265 -3.00 7.14 -4.63
CA VAL A 265 -3.69 7.77 -5.76
C VAL A 265 -4.66 6.81 -6.42
N ALA A 266 -4.23 5.58 -6.72
CA ALA A 266 -5.08 4.58 -7.37
C ALA A 266 -6.38 4.35 -6.59
N VAL A 267 -6.28 4.19 -5.26
CA VAL A 267 -7.45 3.93 -4.43
C VAL A 267 -8.36 5.14 -4.32
N ILE A 268 -7.82 6.32 -4.00
CA ILE A 268 -8.67 7.51 -3.83
C ILE A 268 -9.28 7.92 -5.18
N ALA A 269 -8.53 7.81 -6.28
CA ALA A 269 -9.05 8.12 -7.61
C ALA A 269 -10.16 7.16 -8.08
N TRP A 270 -10.10 5.89 -7.64
CA TRP A 270 -11.20 4.95 -7.81
C TRP A 270 -12.45 5.43 -7.07
N MET A 271 -12.28 5.82 -5.79
CA MET A 271 -13.39 6.31 -4.96
C MET A 271 -14.03 7.60 -5.51
N THR A 272 -13.24 8.46 -6.13
CA THR A 272 -13.73 9.72 -6.70
C THR A 272 -14.28 9.59 -8.12
N GLY A 273 -14.19 8.41 -8.75
CA GLY A 273 -14.65 8.18 -10.12
C GLY A 273 -13.72 8.74 -11.21
N HIS A 274 -12.53 9.23 -10.86
CA HIS A 274 -11.57 9.84 -11.78
C HIS A 274 -10.25 9.05 -11.90
N PHE A 275 -10.34 7.71 -11.81
CA PHE A 275 -9.20 6.79 -11.77
C PHE A 275 -8.13 7.05 -12.84
N LEU A 276 -8.53 7.00 -14.12
CA LEU A 276 -7.59 7.20 -15.24
C LEU A 276 -6.98 8.60 -15.22
N GLY A 277 -7.79 9.63 -14.94
CA GLY A 277 -7.33 11.02 -14.92
C GLY A 277 -6.26 11.26 -13.84
N SER A 278 -6.48 10.74 -12.64
CA SER A 278 -5.52 10.88 -11.54
C SER A 278 -4.26 10.06 -11.74
N LEU A 279 -4.36 8.86 -12.31
CA LEU A 279 -3.18 8.08 -12.68
C LEU A 279 -2.37 8.76 -13.79
N PHE A 280 -3.03 9.32 -14.81
CA PHE A 280 -2.34 10.11 -15.83
C PHE A 280 -1.64 11.34 -15.24
N ALA A 281 -2.28 12.04 -14.30
CA ALA A 281 -1.66 13.15 -13.59
C ALA A 281 -0.41 12.69 -12.81
N LEU A 282 -0.52 11.59 -12.05
CA LEU A 282 0.59 11.04 -11.28
C LEU A 282 1.75 10.60 -12.19
N VAL A 283 1.47 9.83 -13.24
CA VAL A 283 2.48 9.37 -14.21
C VAL A 283 3.18 10.56 -14.86
N THR A 284 2.43 11.60 -15.23
CA THR A 284 3.00 12.82 -15.81
C THR A 284 3.96 13.51 -14.82
N ILE A 285 3.54 13.70 -13.57
CA ILE A 285 4.39 14.29 -12.52
C ILE A 285 5.63 13.44 -12.29
N MET A 286 5.50 12.13 -12.08
CA MET A 286 6.61 11.22 -11.82
C MET A 286 7.61 11.17 -12.98
N PHE A 287 7.11 11.07 -14.21
CA PHE A 287 7.93 11.05 -15.41
C PHE A 287 8.73 12.34 -15.55
N VAL A 288 8.07 13.50 -15.48
CA VAL A 288 8.74 14.80 -15.64
C VAL A 288 9.66 15.09 -14.46
N ARG A 289 9.30 14.69 -13.24
CA ARG A 289 10.14 14.83 -12.03
C ARG A 289 11.46 14.08 -12.15
N ARG A 290 11.49 12.92 -12.80
CA ARG A 290 12.73 12.18 -13.07
C ARG A 290 13.79 13.04 -13.79
N PHE A 291 13.35 13.87 -14.75
CA PHE A 291 14.23 14.71 -15.56
C PHE A 291 14.38 16.14 -15.01
N SER A 292 13.32 16.72 -14.47
CA SER A 292 13.34 18.10 -13.97
C SER A 292 13.88 18.23 -12.55
N GLY A 293 13.85 17.15 -11.75
CA GLY A 293 14.11 17.22 -10.31
C GLY A 293 12.90 17.75 -9.55
N GLY A 294 13.12 18.57 -8.53
CA GLY A 294 12.05 19.18 -7.72
C GLY A 294 12.17 18.89 -6.23
N ALA A 295 11.56 19.76 -5.43
CA ALA A 295 11.67 19.72 -3.99
C ALA A 295 10.86 18.56 -3.39
N HIS A 296 11.53 17.71 -2.60
CA HIS A 296 10.87 16.79 -1.70
C HIS A 296 10.75 17.41 -0.30
N PHE A 297 9.64 17.19 0.38
CA PHE A 297 9.46 17.67 1.74
C PHE A 297 10.39 16.94 2.72
N SER A 298 10.76 17.61 3.82
CA SER A 298 11.52 16.96 4.90
C SER A 298 10.72 15.88 5.64
N ASN A 299 9.38 15.95 5.58
CA ASN A 299 8.48 14.89 6.02
C ASN A 299 7.93 14.16 4.79
N LEU A 300 8.41 12.94 4.58
CA LEU A 300 8.05 12.10 3.44
C LEU A 300 6.57 11.65 3.47
N THR A 301 5.97 11.44 4.64
CA THR A 301 4.52 11.17 4.74
C THR A 301 3.71 12.35 4.20
N PHE A 302 4.10 13.58 4.56
CA PHE A 302 3.44 14.77 4.04
C PHE A 302 3.58 14.88 2.52
N CYS A 303 4.72 14.48 1.96
CA CYS A 303 4.93 14.42 0.51
C CYS A 303 3.95 13.46 -0.18
N VAL A 304 3.73 12.27 0.39
CA VAL A 304 2.77 11.29 -0.14
C VAL A 304 1.35 11.85 -0.10
N CYS A 305 0.93 12.38 1.06
CA CYS A 305 -0.41 12.96 1.21
C CYS A 305 -0.64 14.14 0.25
N PHE A 306 0.33 15.05 0.14
CA PHE A 306 0.26 16.21 -0.75
C PHE A 306 0.18 15.79 -2.22
N THR A 307 1.05 14.87 -2.65
CA THR A 307 1.05 14.35 -4.04
C THR A 307 -0.26 13.65 -4.35
N THR A 308 -0.78 12.86 -3.40
CA THR A 308 -2.06 12.16 -3.56
C THR A 308 -3.22 13.15 -3.71
N ALA A 309 -3.31 14.14 -2.82
CA ALA A 309 -4.35 15.16 -2.87
C ALA A 309 -4.34 15.91 -4.21
N ILE A 310 -3.15 16.30 -4.68
CA ILE A 310 -3.00 16.95 -5.98
C ILE A 310 -3.46 16.06 -7.14
N CYS A 311 -2.97 14.83 -7.23
CA CYS A 311 -3.28 13.97 -8.38
C CYS A 311 -4.77 13.61 -8.44
N VAL A 312 -5.41 13.47 -7.28
CA VAL A 312 -6.85 13.19 -7.17
C VAL A 312 -7.70 14.42 -7.53
N THR A 313 -7.21 15.63 -7.25
CA THR A 313 -7.97 16.88 -7.49
C THR A 313 -7.83 17.41 -8.92
N ILE A 314 -6.71 17.15 -9.60
CA ILE A 314 -6.48 17.62 -10.98
C ILE A 314 -7.65 17.31 -11.94
N PRO A 315 -8.22 16.09 -12.00
CA PRO A 315 -9.29 15.76 -12.93
C PRO A 315 -10.59 16.54 -12.71
N PHE A 316 -10.77 17.15 -11.53
CA PHE A 316 -11.95 17.97 -11.23
C PHE A 316 -11.87 19.39 -11.79
N VAL A 317 -10.68 19.82 -12.24
CA VAL A 317 -10.44 21.18 -12.73
C VAL A 317 -10.43 21.16 -14.26
N SER A 318 -11.53 21.61 -14.85
CA SER A 318 -11.60 21.84 -16.30
C SER A 318 -11.02 23.22 -16.65
N LEU A 319 -10.25 23.28 -17.73
CA LEU A 319 -9.64 24.51 -18.24
C LEU A 319 -10.04 24.73 -19.70
N ASN A 320 -10.23 25.99 -20.07
CA ASN A 320 -10.42 26.34 -21.48
C ASN A 320 -9.06 26.32 -22.24
N LEU A 321 -9.13 26.27 -23.57
CA LEU A 321 -7.95 26.13 -24.45
C LEU A 321 -6.95 27.30 -24.29
N SER A 322 -7.44 28.52 -24.12
CA SER A 322 -6.60 29.71 -23.93
C SER A 322 -5.80 29.61 -22.64
N THR A 323 -6.45 29.22 -21.54
CA THR A 323 -5.81 29.03 -20.23
C THR A 323 -4.79 27.90 -20.27
N ILE A 324 -5.10 26.78 -20.93
CA ILE A 324 -4.14 25.66 -21.12
C ILE A 324 -2.87 26.16 -21.83
N SER A 325 -3.03 26.93 -22.89
CA SER A 325 -1.90 27.46 -23.67
C SER A 325 -1.03 28.41 -22.84
N ILE A 326 -1.65 29.30 -22.05
CA ILE A 326 -0.95 30.22 -21.16
C ILE A 326 -0.18 29.46 -20.07
N ILE A 327 -0.81 28.50 -19.39
CA ILE A 327 -0.16 27.73 -18.32
C ILE A 327 0.99 26.87 -18.86
N ASN A 328 0.82 26.23 -20.02
CA ASN A 328 1.91 25.48 -20.66
C ASN A 328 3.08 26.41 -21.04
N ALA A 329 2.81 27.62 -21.55
CA ALA A 329 3.86 28.59 -21.89
C ALA A 329 4.66 29.00 -20.65
N CYS A 330 3.97 29.32 -19.56
CA CYS A 330 4.61 29.60 -18.26
C CYS A 330 5.43 28.41 -17.76
N SER A 331 4.90 27.19 -17.89
CA SER A 331 5.60 25.96 -17.47
C SER A 331 6.87 25.71 -18.28
N ILE A 332 6.84 25.94 -19.61
CA ILE A 332 8.04 25.89 -20.47
C ILE A 332 9.09 26.89 -19.99
N LEU A 333 8.71 28.14 -19.72
CA LEU A 333 9.65 29.17 -19.25
C LEU A 333 10.33 28.72 -17.95
N VAL A 334 9.57 28.18 -17.01
CA VAL A 334 10.11 27.66 -15.75
C VAL A 334 11.05 26.47 -15.98
N PHE A 335 10.69 25.51 -16.82
CA PHE A 335 11.58 24.37 -17.14
C PHE A 335 12.84 24.81 -17.90
N LEU A 336 12.76 25.80 -18.79
CA LEU A 336 13.91 26.33 -19.51
C LEU A 336 14.93 26.99 -18.57
N VAL A 337 14.44 27.76 -17.59
CA VAL A 337 15.29 28.50 -16.66
C VAL A 337 15.83 27.58 -15.57
N TYR A 338 14.98 26.77 -14.94
CA TYR A 338 15.30 26.10 -13.68
C TYR A 338 15.59 24.60 -13.81
N ALA A 339 15.18 23.90 -14.88
CA ALA A 339 15.51 22.48 -15.01
C ALA A 339 16.95 22.27 -15.54
N PRO A 340 17.61 21.13 -15.22
CA PRO A 340 17.29 20.24 -14.11
C PRO A 340 17.62 20.91 -12.76
N ASN A 341 16.70 20.82 -11.80
CA ASN A 341 16.92 21.23 -10.41
C ASN A 341 16.81 20.00 -9.49
N HIS A 342 17.78 19.09 -9.61
CA HIS A 342 17.87 17.93 -8.73
C HIS A 342 18.47 18.36 -7.40
N PHE A 343 17.68 18.27 -6.35
CA PHE A 343 18.15 18.55 -5.00
C PHE A 343 18.87 17.35 -4.36
N ILE A 344 18.72 16.14 -4.93
CA ILE A 344 19.25 14.89 -4.40
C ILE A 344 20.60 14.55 -5.03
N TYR A 345 21.56 14.16 -4.18
CA TYR A 345 22.81 13.46 -4.54
C TYR A 345 22.51 12.09 -5.18
N ILE A 346 22.01 12.09 -6.41
CA ILE A 346 22.16 10.94 -7.29
C ILE A 346 23.48 11.16 -7.99
N HIS A 347 24.36 10.14 -7.96
CA HIS A 347 25.58 10.08 -8.75
C HIS A 347 25.40 10.87 -10.04
N LYS A 348 26.28 11.86 -10.27
CA LYS A 348 26.32 12.71 -11.45
C LYS A 348 26.45 11.80 -12.68
N THR A 349 25.34 11.23 -13.16
CA THR A 349 25.34 10.41 -14.36
C THR A 349 25.77 11.32 -15.50
N ASN A 350 26.68 10.89 -16.36
CA ASN A 350 27.31 11.77 -17.35
C ASN A 350 26.35 12.34 -18.43
N ASN A 351 25.04 12.10 -18.29
CA ASN A 351 24.02 12.23 -19.34
C ASN A 351 22.92 13.26 -19.03
N HIS A 352 23.18 14.26 -18.18
CA HIS A 352 22.17 15.29 -17.84
C HIS A 352 21.86 16.27 -18.99
N LYS A 353 22.63 16.26 -20.08
CA LYS A 353 22.54 17.25 -21.18
C LYS A 353 21.16 17.32 -21.84
N TYR A 354 20.42 16.21 -21.85
CA TYR A 354 19.09 16.15 -22.49
C TYR A 354 17.92 16.33 -21.52
N TYR A 355 18.14 16.39 -20.20
CA TYR A 355 17.04 16.41 -19.21
C TYR A 355 16.14 17.64 -19.36
N LYS A 356 16.76 18.82 -19.58
CA LYS A 356 16.03 20.06 -19.87
C LYS A 356 15.20 19.91 -21.15
N THR A 357 15.81 19.39 -22.22
CA THR A 357 15.14 19.18 -23.51
C THR A 357 13.94 18.25 -23.37
N VAL A 358 14.05 17.16 -22.61
CA VAL A 358 12.93 16.24 -22.36
C VAL A 358 11.78 16.96 -21.65
N CYS A 359 12.05 17.75 -20.60
CA CYS A 359 10.98 18.48 -19.89
C CYS A 359 10.27 19.48 -20.79
N VAL A 360 11.03 20.22 -21.60
CA VAL A 360 10.47 21.19 -22.55
C VAL A 360 9.67 20.50 -23.64
N LEU A 361 10.17 19.39 -24.20
CA LEU A 361 9.47 18.61 -25.22
C LEU A 361 8.15 18.05 -24.71
N VAL A 362 8.12 17.47 -23.50
CA VAL A 362 6.87 16.96 -22.90
C VAL A 362 5.85 18.09 -22.73
N CYS A 363 6.30 19.28 -22.29
CA CYS A 363 5.42 20.43 -22.16
C CYS A 363 4.97 20.99 -23.52
N ALA A 364 5.84 20.96 -24.52
CA ALA A 364 5.53 21.36 -25.90
C ALA A 364 4.50 20.43 -26.55
N VAL A 365 4.62 19.12 -26.34
CA VAL A 365 3.64 18.13 -26.82
C VAL A 365 2.23 18.45 -26.30
N ASN A 366 2.10 18.98 -25.08
CA ASN A 366 0.80 19.33 -24.52
C ASN A 366 0.13 20.55 -25.20
N PHE A 367 0.85 21.36 -25.99
CA PHE A 367 0.20 22.37 -26.85
C PHE A 367 -0.63 21.76 -27.98
N PHE A 368 -0.26 20.55 -28.42
CA PHE A 368 -0.98 19.81 -29.46
C PHE A 368 -2.07 18.92 -28.86
N ILE A 369 -1.76 18.23 -27.75
CA ILE A 369 -2.73 17.36 -27.06
C ILE A 369 -3.83 18.19 -26.36
N GLN A 370 -3.48 19.37 -25.85
CA GLN A 370 -4.40 20.29 -25.16
C GLN A 370 -5.12 19.64 -23.97
N SER A 371 -4.44 18.74 -23.25
CA SER A 371 -5.01 18.06 -22.08
C SER A 371 -4.87 18.95 -20.84
N HIS A 372 -6.00 19.27 -20.20
CA HIS A 372 -6.03 20.01 -18.93
C HIS A 372 -5.33 19.24 -17.80
N ILE A 373 -5.41 17.91 -17.80
CA ILE A 373 -4.77 17.05 -16.80
C ILE A 373 -3.25 17.15 -16.90
N ILE A 374 -2.71 16.99 -18.11
CA ILE A 374 -1.27 17.09 -18.37
C ILE A 374 -0.80 18.52 -18.08
N CYS A 375 -1.58 19.53 -18.47
CA CYS A 375 -1.27 20.94 -18.23
C CYS A 375 -1.09 21.25 -16.74
N LEU A 376 -2.04 20.84 -15.90
CA LEU A 376 -1.99 21.08 -14.45
C LEU A 376 -0.88 20.27 -13.78
N ALA A 377 -0.67 19.01 -14.19
CA ALA A 377 0.43 18.18 -13.72
C ALA A 377 1.80 18.82 -14.00
N LEU A 378 1.99 19.32 -15.23
CA LEU A 378 3.21 20.04 -15.63
C LEU A 378 3.40 21.34 -14.85
N ALA A 379 2.33 22.11 -14.64
CA ALA A 379 2.38 23.36 -13.89
C ALA A 379 2.80 23.14 -12.42
N ILE A 380 2.25 22.12 -11.78
CA ILE A 380 2.62 21.75 -10.41
C ILE A 380 4.07 21.29 -10.34
N GLN A 381 4.51 20.50 -11.32
CA GLN A 381 5.89 20.05 -11.38
C GLN A 381 6.87 21.23 -11.65
N ALA A 382 6.50 22.17 -12.52
CA ALA A 382 7.25 23.40 -12.77
C ALA A 382 7.34 24.26 -11.49
N PHE A 383 6.24 24.39 -10.74
CA PHE A 383 6.23 25.08 -9.46
C PHE A 383 7.19 24.45 -8.44
N SER A 384 7.30 23.11 -8.43
CA SER A 384 8.15 22.36 -7.49
C SER A 384 9.66 22.53 -7.71
N ILE A 385 10.10 23.04 -8.87
CA ILE A 385 11.52 23.26 -9.19
C ILE A 385 11.95 24.72 -9.01
N LEU A 386 11.03 25.63 -8.65
CA LEU A 386 11.36 27.03 -8.40
C LEU A 386 12.35 27.17 -7.21
N PRO A 387 13.27 28.14 -7.24
CA PRO A 387 14.27 28.34 -6.18
C PRO A 387 13.67 28.88 -4.86
N LEU A 388 12.34 29.01 -4.78
CA LEU A 388 11.60 29.36 -3.59
C LEU A 388 11.62 28.22 -2.55
N TRP A 389 11.80 26.98 -3.01
CA TRP A 389 11.72 25.80 -2.16
C TRP A 389 13.07 25.45 -1.56
N LYS A 390 13.06 25.16 -0.26
CA LYS A 390 14.19 24.50 0.40
C LYS A 390 13.88 23.01 0.43
N GLY A 391 14.53 22.26 -0.46
CA GLY A 391 14.45 20.81 -0.48
C GLY A 391 14.78 20.21 0.89
N GLY A 392 14.10 19.12 1.23
CA GLY A 392 14.18 18.47 2.54
C GLY A 392 15.59 17.96 2.87
N GLU A 393 16.46 17.77 1.87
CA GLU A 393 17.82 17.30 2.10
C GLU A 393 18.76 18.36 2.68
N ARG A 394 18.41 19.66 2.61
CA ARG A 394 19.20 20.74 3.22
C ARG A 394 19.44 20.57 4.72
N LYS A 395 18.53 19.88 5.45
CA LYS A 395 18.73 19.59 6.87
C LYS A 395 19.97 18.73 7.14
N TRP A 396 20.42 17.96 6.15
CA TRP A 396 21.42 16.91 6.31
C TRP A 396 22.74 17.23 5.59
N ILE A 397 22.76 18.29 4.78
CA ILE A 397 23.95 18.81 4.09
C ILE A 397 24.30 20.14 4.74
N LYS A 398 25.29 20.14 5.65
CA LYS A 398 25.73 21.35 6.36
C LYS A 398 26.50 22.33 5.46
N ASP A 399 27.22 21.83 4.45
CA ASP A 399 28.03 22.67 3.58
C ASP A 399 27.65 22.48 2.10
N TRP A 400 26.74 23.33 1.63
CA TRP A 400 26.34 23.42 0.22
C TRP A 400 27.40 24.08 -0.68
N ARG A 401 28.52 24.55 -0.12
CA ARG A 401 29.53 25.36 -0.83
C ARG A 401 30.81 24.61 -1.21
N GLU A 402 30.99 23.37 -0.77
CA GLU A 402 32.23 22.60 -1.03
C GLU A 402 32.03 21.42 -1.99
N LEU A 403 30.88 21.35 -2.67
CA LEU A 403 30.56 20.34 -3.70
C LEU A 403 30.03 21.06 -4.94
#